data_AF-A0A6L8HXR0-F1
#
_entry.id   AF-A0A6L8HXR0-F1
#
_cell.length_a   1.000
_cell.length_b   1.000
_cell.length_c   1.000
_cell.angle_alpha   90.00
_cell.angle_beta   90.00
_cell.angle_gamma   90.00
#
_symmetry.space_group_name_H-M   'P 1'
#
loop_
_entity.id
_entity.type
_entity.pdbx_description
1 polymer ?
#
loop_
_entity_poly.entity_id
_entity_poly.type
_entity_poly.pdbx_seq_one_letter_code
_entity_poly.pdbx_strand_id
1 'polypeptide(L)'
;MEREHFRELVHEAVESLPRELLMRVQNVDIVIEWRPTAQDRHAAGIGPGSTLLGLYHGVPLPDRGENYNLVLPDKISIYQGPIES
;
A
#
# COMPACT_ATOMS: atom_id res chain seq x y z
N MET A 1 6.53 0.23 -17.76
CA MET A 1 5.74 1.36 -18.26
C MET A 1 6.33 2.66 -17.71
N GLU A 2 5.95 3.83 -18.22
CA GLU A 2 6.33 5.08 -17.56
C GLU A 2 5.63 5.19 -16.21
N ARG A 3 6.29 5.77 -15.20
CA ARG A 3 5.74 5.93 -13.85
C ARG A 3 4.41 6.68 -13.84
N GLU A 4 4.23 7.67 -14.70
CA GLU A 4 2.98 8.45 -14.74
C GLU A 4 1.82 7.62 -15.30
N HIS A 5 2.05 6.85 -16.36
CA HIS A 5 1.03 5.95 -16.87
C HIS A 5 0.64 4.87 -15.85
N PHE A 6 1.61 4.33 -15.12
CA PHE A 6 1.31 3.39 -14.03
C PHE A 6 0.48 4.06 -12.90
N ARG A 7 0.74 5.33 -12.60
CA ARG A 7 -0.04 6.11 -11.63
C ARG A 7 -1.49 6.26 -12.07
N GLU A 8 -1.74 6.57 -13.34
CA GLU A 8 -3.08 6.65 -13.91
C GLU A 8 -3.83 5.32 -13.76
N LEU A 9 -3.17 4.20 -14.07
CA LEU A 9 -3.76 2.86 -13.93
C LEU A 9 -4.08 2.51 -12.47
N VAL A 10 -3.20 2.89 -11.53
CA VAL A 10 -3.46 2.73 -10.09
C VAL A 10 -4.67 3.56 -9.66
N HIS A 11 -4.79 4.79 -10.15
CA HIS A 11 -5.93 5.67 -9.85
C HIS A 11 -7.24 5.07 -10.37
N GLU A 12 -7.28 4.64 -11.62
CA GLU A 12 -8.44 3.98 -12.22
C GLU A 12 -8.83 2.72 -11.44
N ALA A 13 -7.84 1.90 -11.05
CA ALA A 13 -8.08 0.70 -10.27
C ALA A 13 -8.73 1.03 -8.91
N VAL A 14 -8.27 2.09 -8.24
CA VAL A 14 -8.85 2.55 -6.96
C VAL A 14 -10.27 3.07 -7.16
N GLU A 15 -10.54 3.85 -8.20
CA GLU A 15 -11.88 4.35 -8.52
C GLU A 15 -12.86 3.23 -8.89
N SER A 16 -12.36 2.12 -9.44
CA SER A 16 -13.17 0.95 -9.79
C SER A 16 -13.58 0.09 -8.59
N LEU A 17 -13.05 0.36 -7.39
CA LEU A 17 -13.36 -0.43 -6.20
C LEU A 17 -14.84 -0.32 -5.81
N PRO A 18 -15.45 -1.41 -5.30
CA PRO A 18 -16.75 -1.36 -4.65
C PRO A 18 -16.84 -0.23 -3.62
N ARG A 19 -18.00 0.42 -3.52
CA ARG A 19 -18.21 1.61 -2.67
C ARG A 19 -17.81 1.36 -1.21
N GLU A 20 -18.06 0.15 -0.70
CA GLU A 20 -17.71 -0.26 0.66
C GLU A 20 -16.20 -0.28 0.89
N LEU A 21 -15.41 -0.64 -0.13
CA LEU A 21 -13.94 -0.65 -0.07
C LEU A 21 -13.36 0.74 -0.30
N LEU A 22 -13.95 1.51 -1.21
CA LEU A 22 -13.51 2.87 -1.52
C LEU A 22 -13.59 3.79 -0.28
N MET A 23 -14.63 3.65 0.56
CA MET A 23 -14.71 4.35 1.85
C MET A 23 -13.58 4.01 2.83
N ARG A 24 -13.03 2.79 2.76
CA ARG A 24 -11.89 2.38 3.61
C ARG A 24 -10.57 2.89 3.07
N VAL A 25 -10.43 2.91 1.74
CA VAL A 25 -9.23 3.39 1.05
C VAL A 25 -9.10 4.92 1.14
N GLN A 26 -10.19 5.68 1.26
CA GLN A 26 -10.11 7.14 1.49
C GLN A 26 -9.38 7.53 2.78
N ASN A 27 -9.23 6.61 3.73
CA ASN A 27 -8.51 6.84 5.00
C ASN A 27 -7.05 6.40 4.94
N VAL A 28 -6.54 5.98 3.77
CA VAL A 28 -5.16 5.51 3.60
C VAL A 28 -4.47 6.24 2.46
N ASP A 29 -3.18 6.52 2.61
CA ASP A 29 -2.36 7.11 1.55
C ASP A 29 -1.83 6.00 0.61
N ILE A 30 -2.00 6.14 -0.70
CA ILE A 30 -1.53 5.16 -1.69
C ILE A 30 -0.27 5.70 -2.37
N VAL A 31 0.85 5.02 -2.17
CA VAL A 31 2.15 5.41 -2.73
C VAL A 31 2.65 4.39 -3.73
N ILE A 32 3.26 4.88 -4.81
CA ILE A 32 3.87 4.04 -5.83
C ILE A 32 5.38 4.03 -5.62
N GLU A 33 5.92 2.84 -5.41
CA GLU A 33 7.35 2.58 -5.20
C GLU A 33 7.87 1.63 -6.27
N TRP A 34 9.18 1.66 -6.54
CA TRP A 34 9.75 0.81 -7.59
C TRP A 34 9.85 -0.66 -7.17
N ARG A 35 10.39 -0.94 -5.98
CA ARG A 35 10.55 -2.30 -5.43
C ARG A 35 10.39 -2.30 -3.91
N PRO A 36 9.94 -3.42 -3.33
CA PRO A 36 9.85 -3.57 -1.88
C PRO A 36 11.24 -3.58 -1.24
N THR A 37 11.35 -2.97 -0.06
CA THR A 37 12.55 -3.06 0.78
C THR A 37 12.64 -4.42 1.49
N ALA A 38 13.79 -4.73 2.09
CA ALA A 38 13.93 -5.93 2.92
C ALA A 38 12.97 -5.90 4.12
N GLN A 39 12.74 -4.72 4.70
CA GLN A 39 11.79 -4.51 5.78
C GLN A 39 10.35 -4.75 5.31
N ASP A 40 9.97 -4.28 4.12
CA ASP A 40 8.64 -4.53 3.56
C ASP A 40 8.38 -6.02 3.36
N ARG A 41 9.38 -6.75 2.82
CA ARG A 41 9.25 -8.21 2.66
C ARG A 41 9.15 -8.94 3.99
N HIS A 42 9.89 -8.49 4.99
CA HIS A 42 9.81 -9.04 6.34
C HIS A 42 8.44 -8.78 6.97
N ALA A 43 7.94 -7.54 6.88
CA ALA A 43 6.63 -7.15 7.37
C ALA A 43 5.49 -7.90 6.67
N ALA A 44 5.63 -8.17 5.36
CA ALA A 44 4.71 -8.99 4.60
C ALA A 44 4.77 -10.49 4.94
N GLY A 45 5.78 -10.93 5.70
CA GLY A 45 5.96 -12.34 6.07
C GLY A 45 6.23 -13.26 4.88
N ILE A 46 6.75 -12.74 3.76
CA ILE A 46 6.93 -13.52 2.53
C ILE A 46 8.34 -14.13 2.41
N GLY A 47 8.38 -15.40 2.01
CA GLY A 47 9.61 -16.16 1.83
C GLY A 47 10.38 -15.82 0.54
N PRO A 48 11.59 -16.37 0.36
CA PRO A 48 12.30 -16.35 -0.91
C PRO A 48 11.44 -16.95 -2.04
N GLY A 49 11.50 -16.36 -3.24
CA GLY A 49 10.71 -16.81 -4.40
C GLY A 49 9.28 -16.26 -4.47
N SER A 50 8.81 -15.57 -3.43
CA SER A 50 7.53 -14.84 -3.46
C SER A 50 7.72 -13.37 -3.86
N THR A 51 6.76 -12.86 -4.62
CA THR A 51 6.72 -11.49 -5.13
C THR A 51 5.77 -10.64 -4.29
N LEU A 52 6.25 -9.52 -3.75
CA LEU A 52 5.40 -8.54 -3.06
C LEU A 52 4.93 -7.48 -4.06
N LEU A 53 3.62 -7.44 -4.30
CA LEU A 53 3.00 -6.49 -5.24
C LEU A 53 2.54 -5.21 -4.54
N GLY A 54 2.20 -5.30 -3.25
CA GLY A 54 1.89 -4.15 -2.43
C GLY A 54 1.92 -4.51 -0.94
N LEU A 55 1.95 -3.49 -0.09
CA LEU A 55 2.01 -3.63 1.37
C LEU A 55 1.17 -2.55 2.04
N TYR A 56 0.28 -2.96 2.94
CA TYR A 56 -0.42 -2.07 3.86
C TYR A 56 0.44 -1.86 5.12
N HIS A 57 0.75 -0.60 5.38
CA HIS A 57 1.48 -0.08 6.54
C HIS A 57 0.45 0.54 7.49
N GLY A 58 -0.03 -0.25 8.44
CA GLY A 58 -0.93 0.24 9.49
C GLY A 58 -0.43 -0.18 10.87
N VAL A 59 -0.71 0.65 11.88
CA VAL A 59 -0.53 0.27 13.28
C VAL A 59 -1.84 -0.35 13.80
N PRO A 60 -1.83 -1.59 14.30
CA PRO A 60 -3.02 -2.25 14.85
C PRO A 60 -3.72 -1.41 15.93
N LEU A 61 -5.06 -1.42 15.92
CA LEU A 61 -5.91 -0.68 16.87
C LEU A 61 -5.60 -0.89 18.38
N PRO A 62 -5.22 -2.09 18.87
CA PRO A 62 -4.97 -2.32 20.30
C PRO A 62 -3.71 -1.62 20.86
N ASP A 63 -2.76 -1.28 19.98
CA ASP A 63 -1.52 -0.59 20.34
C ASP A 63 -1.65 0.94 20.19
N ARG A 64 -2.84 1.43 19.83
CA ARG A 64 -3.16 2.86 19.73
C ARG A 64 -3.50 3.40 21.12
N GLY A 65 -2.49 3.85 21.85
CA GLY A 65 -2.69 4.66 23.06
C GLY A 65 -3.42 5.97 22.79
N GLU A 66 -3.78 6.70 23.85
CA GLU A 66 -4.62 7.92 23.85
C GLU A 66 -4.10 9.11 23.00
N ASN A 67 -2.92 9.00 22.38
CA ASN A 67 -2.23 10.04 21.62
C ASN A 67 -2.43 9.95 20.10
N TYR A 68 -3.63 9.57 19.64
CA TYR A 68 -3.93 9.40 18.21
C TYR A 68 -3.92 10.72 17.39
N ASN A 69 -3.70 11.88 18.03
CA ASN A 69 -3.58 13.19 17.37
C ASN A 69 -2.24 13.44 16.63
N LEU A 70 -1.31 12.47 16.61
CA LEU A 70 0.04 12.63 16.02
C LEU A 70 0.46 11.49 15.08
N VAL A 71 -0.44 10.56 14.73
CA VAL A 71 -0.08 9.37 13.92
C VAL A 71 -0.40 9.63 12.45
N LEU A 72 0.59 9.34 11.60
CA LEU A 72 0.45 9.40 10.14
C LEU A 72 -0.70 8.48 9.68
N PRO A 73 -1.45 8.84 8.63
CA PRO A 73 -2.47 7.95 8.07
C PRO A 73 -1.84 6.62 7.67
N ASP A 74 -2.66 5.56 7.70
CA ASP A 74 -2.20 4.26 7.20
C ASP A 74 -1.79 4.41 5.71
N LYS A 75 -0.81 3.64 5.26
CA LYS A 75 -0.25 3.77 3.90
C LYS A 75 -0.33 2.45 3.16
N ILE A 76 -0.65 2.47 1.87
CA ILE A 76 -0.51 1.32 0.97
C ILE A 76 0.62 1.63 -0.02
N SER A 77 1.70 0.85 0.02
CA SER A 77 2.71 0.85 -1.04
C SER A 77 2.27 -0.09 -2.17
N ILE A 78 2.32 0.38 -3.41
CA ILE A 78 2.16 -0.42 -4.63
C ILE A 78 3.50 -0.47 -5.35
N TYR A 79 4.01 -1.67 -5.61
CA TYR A 79 5.35 -1.87 -6.17
C TYR A 79 5.29 -2.08 -7.69
N GLN A 80 5.63 -1.03 -8.44
CA GLN A 80 5.56 -1.03 -9.91
C GLN A 80 6.45 -2.09 -10.54
N GLY A 81 7.72 -2.19 -10.14
CA GLY A 81 8.68 -3.13 -10.73
C GLY A 81 8.21 -4.59 -10.65
N PRO A 82 7.75 -5.07 -9.49
CA PRO A 82 7.12 -6.39 -9.35
C PRO A 82 5.81 -6.61 -10.13
N ILE A 83 5.02 -5.56 -10.36
CA ILE A 83 3.77 -5.67 -11.11
C ILE A 83 4.03 -5.74 -12.61
N GLU A 84 5.11 -5.12 -13.09
CA GLU A 84 5.51 -5.10 -14.50
C GLU A 84 6.43 -6.26 -14.91
N SER A 85 6.86 -7.10 -13.98
CA SER A 85 7.85 -8.17 -14.21
C SER A 85 7.27 -9.44 -14.83
#